data_AF-A0A967WZB8-F1
#
_entry.id   AF-A0A967WZB8-F1
#
_cell.length_a   1.000
_cell.length_b   1.000
_cell.length_c   1.000
_cell.angle_alpha   90.00
_cell.angle_beta   90.00
_cell.angle_gamma   90.00
#
_symmetry.space_group_name_H-M   'P 1'
#
loop_
_entity.id
_entity.type
_entity.pdbx_description
1 polymer ?
#
loop_
_entity_poly.entity_id
_entity_poly.type
_entity_poly.pdbx_seq_one_letter_code
_entity_poly.pdbx_strand_id
1 'polypeptide(L)' 'SFDAQIAMFPNMMNEMVEKLIHQYKDMALGWKLSGAGGGGYLILVSDKPIDGAVRVIARRESD' A
#
# COMPACT_ATOMS: atom_id res chain seq x y z
N SER A 1 -5.67 -7.44 8.37
CA SER A 1 -5.93 -5.98 8.35
C SER A 1 -6.39 -5.53 6.97
N PHE A 2 -5.62 -5.80 5.90
CA PHE A 2 -6.00 -5.48 4.53
C PHE A 2 -7.32 -6.14 4.07
N ASP A 3 -7.49 -7.45 4.26
CA ASP A 3 -8.72 -8.14 3.80
C ASP A 3 -9.98 -7.61 4.51
N ALA A 4 -9.86 -7.24 5.78
CA ALA A 4 -10.94 -6.60 6.53
C ALA A 4 -11.29 -5.21 5.96
N GLN A 5 -10.29 -4.42 5.55
CA GLN A 5 -10.50 -3.14 4.88
C GLN A 5 -11.27 -3.33 3.56
N ILE A 6 -10.89 -4.32 2.76
CA ILE A 6 -11.57 -4.61 1.49
C ILE A 6 -13.00 -5.13 1.74
N ALA A 7 -13.21 -5.94 2.78
CA ALA A 7 -14.55 -6.40 3.15
C ALA A 7 -15.48 -5.24 3.54
N MET A 8 -14.96 -4.20 4.21
CA MET A 8 -15.73 -3.01 4.57
C MET A 8 -15.91 -2.03 3.41
N PHE A 9 -14.93 -1.96 2.49
CA PHE A 9 -14.90 -1.01 1.38
C PHE A 9 -14.51 -1.72 0.07
N PRO A 10 -15.41 -2.55 -0.51
CA PRO A 10 -15.06 -3.45 -1.61
C PRO A 10 -14.56 -2.72 -2.86
N ASN A 11 -15.10 -1.53 -3.15
CA ASN A 11 -14.71 -0.73 -4.30
C ASN A 11 -13.30 -0.12 -4.21
N MET A 12 -12.63 -0.23 -3.05
CA MET A 12 -11.22 0.14 -2.94
C MET A 12 -10.32 -0.84 -3.70
N MET A 13 -10.70 -2.11 -3.79
CA MET A 13 -9.97 -3.09 -4.58
C MET A 13 -10.46 -3.09 -6.02
N ASN A 14 -9.55 -2.98 -6.96
CA ASN A 14 -9.82 -3.10 -8.39
C ASN A 14 -8.63 -3.75 -9.10
N GLU A 15 -8.78 -4.06 -10.37
CA GLU A 15 -7.75 -4.74 -11.16
C GLU A 15 -6.41 -4.00 -11.19
N MET A 16 -6.41 -2.67 -11.17
CA MET A 16 -5.18 -1.88 -11.17
C MET A 16 -4.44 -2.00 -9.84
N VAL A 17 -5.16 -1.94 -8.72
CA VAL A 17 -4.60 -2.17 -7.39
C VAL A 17 -4.06 -3.59 -7.26
N GLU A 18 -4.80 -4.59 -7.73
CA GLU A 18 -4.39 -5.99 -7.72
C GLU A 18 -3.09 -6.21 -8.50
N LYS A 19 -2.99 -5.66 -9.72
CA LYS A 19 -1.77 -5.71 -10.54
C LYS A 19 -0.59 -5.05 -9.84
N LEU A 20 -0.81 -3.90 -9.19
CA LEU A 20 0.25 -3.18 -8.47
C LEU A 20 0.75 -3.98 -7.26
N ILE A 21 -0.16 -4.59 -6.49
CA ILE A 21 0.20 -5.47 -5.38
C ILE A 21 1.01 -6.67 -5.91
N HIS A 22 0.57 -7.33 -6.99
CA HIS A 22 1.31 -8.45 -7.57
C HIS A 22 2.69 -8.08 -8.10
N GLN A 23 2.84 -6.88 -8.66
CA GLN A 23 4.13 -6.38 -9.14
C GLN A 23 5.14 -6.19 -8.01
N TYR A 24 4.70 -5.76 -6.82
CA TYR A 24 5.59 -5.39 -5.72
C TYR A 24 5.58 -6.33 -4.51
N LYS A 25 4.71 -7.35 -4.47
CA LYS A 25 4.54 -8.25 -3.31
C LYS A 25 5.83 -8.94 -2.86
N ASP A 26 6.74 -9.26 -3.79
CA ASP A 26 7.99 -9.96 -3.48
C ASP A 26 9.10 -9.00 -3.00
N MET A 27 8.88 -7.69 -3.15
CA MET A 27 9.78 -6.61 -2.72
C MET A 27 9.25 -5.87 -1.48
N ALA A 28 8.03 -6.19 -1.03
CA ALA A 28 7.37 -5.53 0.09
C ALA A 28 7.12 -6.51 1.24
N LEU A 29 7.37 -6.05 2.46
CA LEU A 29 7.00 -6.74 3.71
C LEU A 29 5.48 -6.66 3.98
N GLY A 30 4.80 -5.73 3.33
CA GLY A 30 3.36 -5.56 3.41
C GLY A 30 2.89 -4.29 2.71
N TRP A 31 1.58 -4.08 2.65
CA TRP A 31 0.99 -2.92 2.01
C TRP A 31 -0.27 -2.43 2.71
N LYS A 32 -0.60 -1.17 2.44
CA LYS A 32 -1.84 -0.53 2.86
C LYS A 32 -2.39 0.28 1.71
N LEU A 33 -3.67 0.10 1.41
CA LEU A 33 -4.39 0.95 0.48
C LEU A 33 -5.02 2.14 1.22
N SER A 34 -4.79 3.35 0.72
CA SER A 34 -5.28 4.59 1.32
C SER A 34 -6.05 5.41 0.30
N GLY A 35 -7.22 5.92 0.69
CA GLY A 35 -8.12 6.70 -0.17
C GLY A 35 -9.02 5.80 -1.03
N ALA A 36 -10.34 5.98 -0.91
CA ALA A 36 -11.37 5.19 -1.59
C ALA A 36 -11.95 5.87 -2.84
N GLY A 37 -11.26 6.86 -3.42
CA GLY A 37 -11.70 7.63 -4.58
C GLY A 37 -10.62 7.75 -5.65
N GLY A 38 -10.80 8.62 -6.64
CA GLY A 38 -9.91 8.74 -7.81
C GLY A 38 -8.46 9.15 -7.54
N GLY A 39 -8.10 9.47 -6.30
CA GLY A 39 -6.74 9.86 -5.88
C GLY A 39 -6.12 8.95 -4.81
N GLY A 40 -6.57 7.70 -4.69
CA GLY A 40 -6.00 6.74 -3.74
C GLY A 40 -4.54 6.38 -4.05
N TYR A 41 -3.82 5.88 -3.05
CA TYR A 41 -2.42 5.45 -3.16
C TYR A 41 -2.17 4.15 -2.41
N LEU A 42 -1.25 3.34 -2.95
CA LEU A 42 -0.75 2.11 -2.33
C LEU A 42 0.55 2.43 -1.57
N ILE A 43 0.52 2.24 -0.25
CA ILE A 43 1.72 2.32 0.59
C ILE A 43 2.35 0.94 0.64
N LEU A 44 3.64 0.86 0.32
CA LEU A 44 4.44 -0.36 0.42
C LEU A 44 5.40 -0.21 1.61
N VAL A 45 5.46 -1.23 2.47
CA VAL A 45 6.48 -1.35 3.51
C VAL A 45 7.60 -2.21 2.93
N SER A 46 8.82 -1.70 2.87
CA SER A 46 9.97 -2.44 2.34
C SER A 46 11.24 -2.12 3.11
N ASP A 47 12.17 -3.07 3.16
CA ASP A 47 13.51 -2.92 3.72
C ASP A 47 14.47 -2.22 2.72
N LYS A 48 14.13 -2.23 1.43
CA LYS A 48 14.91 -1.65 0.34
C LYS A 48 14.11 -0.57 -0.39
N PRO A 49 14.78 0.42 -1.01
CA PRO A 49 14.10 1.35 -1.91
C PRO A 49 13.38 0.60 -3.04
N ILE A 50 12.15 1.03 -3.33
CA ILE A 50 11.38 0.56 -4.50
C ILE A 50 11.53 1.61 -5.59
N ASP A 51 11.96 1.19 -6.78
CA ASP A 51 12.13 2.09 -7.91
C ASP A 51 10.81 2.76 -8.31
N GLY A 52 10.87 4.05 -8.64
CA GLY A 52 9.70 4.88 -8.93
C GLY A 52 8.78 5.20 -7.74
N ALA A 53 9.07 4.71 -6.53
CA ALA A 53 8.28 5.00 -5.33
C ALA A 53 8.77 6.26 -4.60
N VAL A 54 7.83 6.98 -3.99
CA VAL A 54 8.16 8.09 -3.08
C VAL A 54 8.44 7.52 -1.69
N ARG A 55 9.65 7.72 -1.17
CA ARG A 55 10.03 7.26 0.17
C ARG A 55 9.36 8.12 1.24
N VAL A 56 8.51 7.48 2.06
CA VAL A 56 7.93 8.08 3.26
C VAL A 56 8.59 7.45 4.49
N ILE A 57 9.04 8.29 5.44
CA ILE A 57 9.65 7.83 6.71
C ILE A 57 8.66 8.10 7.84
N ALA A 58 8.05 7.05 8.38
CA ALA A 58 7.31 7.15 9.63
C ALA A 58 8.32 7.28 10.78
N ARG A 59 8.30 8.42 11.47
CA ARG A 59 9.14 8.67 12.65
C ARG A 59 8.28 8.47 13.89
N ARG A 60 8.80 7.74 14.87
CA ARG A 60 8.26 7.74 16.22
C ARG A 60 8.99 8.84 17.00
N GLU A 61 8.27 9.61 17.80
CA GLU A 61 8.90 10.50 18.77
C GLU A 61 9.71 9.63 19.75
N SER A 62 10.99 9.95 19.91
CA SER A 62 11.84 9.33 20.92
C SER A 62 11.64 10.10 22.23
N ASP A 63 11.50 9.38 23.34
CA ASP A 63 11.47 9.98 24.69
C ASP A 63 12.73 10.79 25.01
#